data_AF-W9WT90-F1
#
_entry.id   AF-W9WT90-F1
#
_cell.length_a   1.000
_cell.length_b   1.000
_cell.length_c   1.000
_cell.angle_alpha   90.00
_cell.angle_beta   90.00
_cell.angle_gamma   90.00
#
_symmetry.space_group_name_H-M   'P 1'
#
loop_
_entity.id
_entity.type
_entity.pdbx_description
1 polymer ?
#
loop_
_entity_poly.entity_id
_entity_poly.type
_entity_poly.pdbx_seq_one_letter_code
_entity_poly.pdbx_strand_id
1 'polypeptide(L)'
;MVTGSHIPFDRNGHKLNTSTGELLKKDERLINANVDRVRERLLNELYAESPFDDRGNLRNAKSDLPPVLGEGQGAYIRRYLDFFESEVLQGMRLLVAPEGGKLRFFGGDLLGMIVAEFLGADAVVVPISTNDAIDRGPLAPAPQPKTKIGSPYVIAGMQAAVAKGHRRVCGWEANGGFLTGSDINRNDRILTALEYPNSVIDIAILPYTLKERKNRNSKDRVHGFLPEI
;
A
#
# COMPACT_ATOMS: atom_id res chain seq x y z
N MET A 1 -9.88 -0.10 -8.55
CA MET A 1 -8.50 -0.63 -8.51
C MET A 1 -8.01 -0.76 -9.94
N VAL A 2 -7.17 0.16 -10.40
CA VAL A 2 -6.52 0.03 -11.71
C VAL A 2 -5.41 -1.01 -11.55
N THR A 3 -5.66 -2.21 -12.03
CA THR A 3 -4.63 -3.26 -12.06
C THR A 3 -3.64 -2.94 -13.18
N GLY A 4 -2.34 -3.13 -12.93
CA GLY A 4 -1.25 -2.76 -13.84
C GLY A 4 -1.17 -3.54 -15.15
N SER A 5 -2.24 -4.22 -15.58
CA SER A 5 -2.28 -5.04 -16.80
C SER A 5 -2.05 -4.23 -18.08
N HIS A 6 -2.23 -2.90 -18.04
CA HIS A 6 -1.98 -1.99 -19.16
C HIS A 6 -0.55 -1.41 -19.17
N ILE A 7 0.27 -1.73 -18.16
CA ILE A 7 1.66 -1.26 -18.09
C ILE A 7 2.55 -2.26 -18.83
N PRO A 8 3.35 -1.82 -19.82
CA PRO A 8 4.30 -2.68 -20.52
C PRO A 8 5.16 -3.52 -19.56
N PHE A 9 5.46 -4.76 -19.94
CA PHE A 9 6.11 -5.73 -19.05
C PHE A 9 7.47 -5.26 -18.52
N ASP A 10 8.23 -4.52 -19.34
CA ASP A 10 9.52 -3.90 -18.97
C ASP A 10 9.37 -2.76 -17.94
N ARG A 11 8.14 -2.30 -17.71
CA ARG A 11 7.76 -1.25 -16.75
C ARG A 11 6.90 -1.78 -15.61
N ASN A 12 6.47 -3.03 -15.68
CA ASN A 12 5.75 -3.72 -14.61
C ASN A 12 6.75 -4.57 -13.79
N GLY A 13 6.42 -4.86 -12.53
CA GLY A 13 7.26 -5.69 -11.66
C GLY A 13 6.44 -6.72 -10.91
N HIS A 14 7.10 -7.75 -10.37
CA HIS A 14 6.43 -8.72 -9.53
C HIS A 14 5.92 -8.03 -8.26
N LYS A 15 4.60 -7.97 -8.08
CA LYS A 15 3.97 -7.49 -6.84
C LYS A 15 3.79 -8.67 -5.89
N LEU A 16 4.90 -9.09 -5.28
CA LEU A 16 4.96 -10.20 -4.35
C LEU A 16 5.68 -9.76 -3.08
N ASN A 17 5.22 -10.28 -1.95
CA ASN A 17 5.75 -9.94 -0.65
C ASN A 17 6.31 -11.17 0.07
N THR A 18 7.29 -10.91 0.92
CA THR A 18 7.86 -11.86 1.87
C THR A 18 7.58 -11.40 3.29
N SER A 19 7.90 -12.21 4.30
CA SER A 19 7.83 -11.80 5.70
C SER A 19 8.78 -10.64 6.05
N THR A 20 9.76 -10.34 5.20
CA THR A 20 10.77 -9.30 5.41
C THR A 20 10.53 -8.04 4.56
N GLY A 21 9.49 -8.03 3.72
CA GLY A 21 9.17 -6.88 2.85
C GLY A 21 8.80 -7.28 1.42
N GLU A 22 8.59 -6.28 0.59
CA GLU A 22 8.28 -6.45 -0.84
C GLU A 22 9.51 -6.93 -1.62
N LEU A 23 9.29 -7.82 -2.60
CA LEU A 23 10.35 -8.21 -3.53
C LEU A 23 10.75 -7.02 -4.40
N LEU A 24 12.04 -6.75 -4.46
CA LEU A 24 12.58 -5.62 -5.21
C LEU A 24 13.02 -6.05 -6.61
N LYS A 25 13.27 -5.06 -7.48
CA LYS A 25 13.73 -5.31 -8.85
C LYS A 25 15.01 -6.15 -8.95
N LYS A 26 15.90 -6.05 -7.95
CA LYS A 26 17.12 -6.85 -7.88
C LYS A 26 16.84 -8.35 -7.71
N ASP A 27 15.70 -8.70 -7.11
CA ASP A 27 15.33 -10.08 -6.80
C ASP A 27 14.72 -10.79 -8.03
N GLU A 28 14.16 -10.03 -8.98
CA GLU A 28 13.49 -10.56 -10.17
C GLU A 28 14.44 -11.40 -11.05
N ARG A 29 15.73 -11.05 -11.13
CA ARG A 29 16.68 -11.80 -11.97
C ARG A 29 16.83 -13.24 -11.50
N LEU A 30 16.96 -13.46 -10.19
CA LEU A 30 17.13 -14.80 -9.61
C LEU A 30 15.83 -15.61 -9.72
N ILE A 31 14.69 -14.95 -9.52
CA ILE A 31 13.36 -15.55 -9.69
C ILE A 31 13.18 -16.02 -11.13
N ASN A 32 13.44 -15.14 -12.10
CA ASN A 32 13.30 -15.46 -13.52
C ASN A 32 14.25 -16.58 -13.95
N ALA A 33 15.50 -16.56 -13.50
CA ALA A 33 16.44 -17.65 -13.79
C ALA A 33 15.95 -19.01 -13.25
N ASN A 34 15.34 -19.01 -12.07
CA ASN A 34 14.75 -20.23 -11.53
C ASN A 34 13.48 -20.65 -12.30
N VAL A 35 12.64 -19.69 -12.71
CA VAL A 35 11.47 -19.95 -13.56
C VAL A 35 11.89 -20.56 -14.89
N ASP A 36 12.93 -20.04 -15.53
CA ASP A 36 13.45 -20.56 -16.81
C ASP A 36 13.94 -22.00 -16.64
N ARG A 37 14.73 -22.28 -15.59
CA ARG A 37 15.20 -23.63 -15.27
C ARG A 37 14.04 -24.61 -15.02
N VAL A 38 13.04 -24.19 -14.23
CA VAL A 38 11.87 -25.04 -13.93
C VAL A 38 11.03 -25.25 -15.19
N ARG A 39 10.85 -24.22 -16.00
CA ARG A 39 10.12 -24.28 -17.28
C ARG A 39 10.81 -25.23 -18.25
N GLU A 40 12.12 -25.11 -18.42
CA GLU A 40 12.90 -26.00 -19.28
C GLU A 40 12.75 -27.46 -18.84
N ARG A 41 12.86 -27.75 -17.54
CA ARG A 41 12.64 -29.09 -17.01
C ARG A 41 11.22 -29.60 -17.33
N LEU A 42 10.19 -28.82 -16.98
CA LEU A 42 8.79 -29.23 -17.16
C LEU A 42 8.41 -29.41 -18.64
N LEU A 43 8.96 -28.61 -19.54
CA LEU A 43 8.69 -28.73 -20.98
C LEU A 43 9.37 -29.93 -21.63
N ASN A 44 10.40 -30.52 -20.99
CA ASN A 44 11.08 -31.72 -21.45
C ASN A 44 10.55 -33.02 -20.78
N GLU A 45 9.64 -32.91 -19.82
CA GLU A 45 9.00 -34.05 -19.16
C GLU A 45 7.75 -34.52 -19.91
N LEU A 46 7.38 -35.80 -19.75
CA LEU A 46 6.12 -36.31 -20.28
C LEU A 46 4.94 -35.62 -19.59
N TYR A 47 3.92 -35.27 -20.36
CA TYR A 47 2.71 -34.63 -19.80
C TYR A 47 2.05 -35.45 -18.68
N ALA A 48 2.15 -36.79 -18.73
CA ALA A 48 1.65 -37.69 -17.68
C ALA A 48 2.32 -37.45 -16.31
N GLU A 49 3.57 -37.00 -16.31
CA GLU A 49 4.36 -36.67 -15.12
C GLU A 49 4.24 -35.19 -14.73
N SER A 50 3.56 -34.37 -15.55
CA SER A 50 3.40 -32.94 -15.29
C SER A 50 2.62 -32.72 -13.99
N PRO A 51 3.09 -31.83 -13.10
CA PRO A 51 2.34 -31.45 -11.92
C PRO A 51 1.09 -30.63 -12.28
N PHE A 52 0.92 -30.19 -13.54
CA PHE A 52 -0.21 -29.40 -14.01
C PHE A 52 -1.17 -30.21 -14.92
N ASP A 53 -2.47 -29.93 -14.79
CA ASP A 53 -3.52 -30.43 -15.68
C ASP A 53 -3.62 -29.65 -17.01
N ASP A 54 -4.56 -30.02 -17.87
CA ASP A 54 -4.80 -29.40 -19.19
C ASP A 54 -5.33 -27.96 -19.09
N ARG A 55 -5.74 -27.54 -17.89
CA ARG A 55 -6.18 -26.18 -17.58
C ARG A 55 -5.09 -25.37 -16.86
N GLY A 56 -3.92 -25.96 -16.63
CA GLY A 56 -2.80 -25.32 -15.93
C GLY A 56 -2.93 -25.32 -14.40
N ASN A 57 -3.83 -26.09 -13.81
CA ASN A 57 -3.93 -26.23 -12.35
C ASN A 57 -3.00 -27.33 -11.83
N LEU A 58 -2.50 -27.19 -10.61
CA LEU A 58 -1.74 -28.24 -9.93
C LEU A 58 -2.62 -29.47 -9.67
N ARG A 59 -2.25 -30.64 -10.21
CA ARG A 59 -2.98 -31.92 -10.05
C ARG A 59 -3.04 -32.38 -8.60
N ASN A 60 -1.91 -32.26 -7.90
CA ASN A 60 -1.72 -32.70 -6.52
C ASN A 60 -1.29 -31.52 -5.67
N ALA A 61 -2.13 -30.48 -5.58
CA ALA A 61 -1.88 -29.32 -4.74
C ALA A 61 -1.87 -29.72 -3.25
N LYS A 62 -0.75 -30.26 -2.77
CA LYS A 62 -0.47 -30.38 -1.34
C LYS A 62 0.03 -29.03 -0.86
N SER A 63 -0.80 -28.35 -0.08
CA SER A 63 -0.39 -27.15 0.60
C SER A 63 0.29 -27.54 1.92
N ASP A 64 1.60 -27.80 1.86
CA ASP A 64 2.45 -27.86 3.07
C ASP A 64 2.74 -26.46 3.63
N LEU A 65 1.87 -25.48 3.32
CA LEU A 65 2.01 -24.13 3.83
C LEU A 65 1.80 -24.13 5.35
N PRO A 66 2.62 -23.35 6.08
CA PRO A 66 2.42 -23.18 7.51
C PRO A 66 1.04 -22.57 7.79
N PRO A 67 0.48 -22.79 8.99
CA PRO A 67 -0.76 -22.16 9.39
C PRO A 67 -0.61 -20.63 9.35
N VAL A 68 -1.72 -19.94 9.04
CA VAL A 68 -1.74 -18.47 9.02
C VAL A 68 -1.40 -17.93 10.41
N LEU A 69 -0.39 -17.07 10.47
CA LEU A 69 0.03 -16.40 11.70
C LEU A 69 -0.86 -15.17 11.94
N GLY A 70 -1.72 -15.22 12.96
CA GLY A 70 -2.64 -14.11 13.28
C GLY A 70 -1.96 -12.86 13.84
N GLU A 71 -0.72 -12.98 14.34
CA GLU A 71 0.01 -11.90 15.00
C GLU A 71 0.30 -10.73 14.04
N GLY A 72 0.57 -11.01 12.77
CA GLY A 72 0.85 -9.98 11.75
C GLY A 72 -0.34 -9.05 11.55
N GLN A 73 -1.57 -9.59 11.51
CA GLN A 73 -2.78 -8.79 11.42
C GLN A 73 -2.93 -7.87 12.64
N GLY A 74 -2.70 -8.41 13.85
CA GLY A 74 -2.79 -7.65 15.09
C GLY A 74 -1.73 -6.55 15.19
N ALA A 75 -0.49 -6.81 14.72
CA ALA A 75 0.57 -5.80 14.65
C ALA A 75 0.24 -4.69 13.64
N TYR A 76 -0.23 -5.07 12.45
CA TYR A 76 -0.65 -4.13 11.41
C TYR A 76 -1.75 -3.18 11.90
N ILE A 77 -2.78 -3.72 12.55
CA ILE A 77 -3.88 -2.91 13.11
C ILE A 77 -3.38 -1.98 14.22
N ARG A 78 -2.59 -2.50 15.18
CA ARG A 78 -2.08 -1.72 16.31
C ARG A 78 -1.23 -0.55 15.86
N ARG A 79 -0.38 -0.75 14.85
CA ARG A 79 0.44 0.32 14.25
C ARG A 79 -0.36 1.59 13.94
N TYR A 80 -1.58 1.44 13.43
CA TYR A 80 -2.44 2.58 13.13
C TYR A 80 -3.22 3.09 14.35
N LEU A 81 -3.76 2.20 15.18
CA LEU A 81 -4.52 2.59 16.37
C LEU A 81 -3.67 3.29 17.44
N ASP A 82 -2.40 2.92 17.55
CA ASP A 82 -1.47 3.49 18.51
C ASP A 82 -0.99 4.88 18.04
N PHE A 83 -0.94 5.11 16.73
CA PHE A 83 -0.54 6.39 16.15
C PHE A 83 -1.70 7.38 15.99
N PHE A 84 -2.79 6.98 15.33
CA PHE A 84 -3.92 7.88 15.04
C PHE A 84 -4.86 8.03 16.23
N GLU A 85 -5.24 9.26 16.54
CA GLU A 85 -6.32 9.55 17.49
C GLU A 85 -7.70 9.25 16.89
N SER A 86 -8.72 9.19 17.75
CA SER A 86 -10.07 8.78 17.37
C SER A 86 -10.83 9.68 16.43
N GLU A 87 -10.33 10.89 16.24
CA GLU A 87 -11.03 11.97 15.56
C GLU A 87 -10.29 12.44 14.31
N VAL A 88 -9.19 11.80 13.93
CA VAL A 88 -8.34 12.24 12.81
C VAL A 88 -9.12 12.35 11.49
N LEU A 89 -10.22 11.58 11.35
CA LEU A 89 -11.07 11.61 10.18
C LEU A 89 -12.49 12.16 10.40
N GLN A 90 -12.79 12.69 11.58
CA GLN A 90 -14.14 13.17 11.83
C GLN A 90 -14.47 14.32 10.86
N GLY A 91 -15.52 14.14 10.06
CA GLY A 91 -15.90 15.11 9.02
C GLY A 91 -15.16 14.98 7.68
N MET A 92 -14.17 14.08 7.56
CA MET A 92 -13.50 13.82 6.28
C MET A 92 -14.36 12.96 5.36
N ARG A 93 -14.72 13.50 4.20
CA ARG A 93 -15.39 12.76 3.12
C ARG A 93 -14.36 11.94 2.37
N LEU A 94 -14.01 10.78 2.89
CA LEU A 94 -13.03 9.91 2.26
C LEU A 94 -13.63 9.22 1.03
N LEU A 95 -12.83 9.21 -0.04
CA LEU A 95 -13.03 8.47 -1.29
C LEU A 95 -14.15 8.97 -2.19
N VAL A 96 -15.30 9.37 -1.65
CA VAL A 96 -16.47 9.77 -2.43
C VAL A 96 -17.21 10.91 -1.75
N ALA A 97 -17.32 12.05 -2.44
CA ALA A 97 -18.13 13.18 -1.97
C ALA A 97 -19.39 13.34 -2.83
N PRO A 98 -20.58 13.53 -2.22
CA PRO A 98 -21.74 13.98 -2.97
C PRO A 98 -21.52 15.43 -3.40
N GLU A 99 -21.55 15.67 -4.70
CA GLU A 99 -21.45 16.99 -5.31
C GLU A 99 -22.54 17.10 -6.39
N GLY A 100 -23.57 17.92 -6.14
CA GLY A 100 -24.68 18.13 -7.07
C GLY A 100 -25.45 16.86 -7.46
N GLY A 101 -25.66 15.93 -6.52
CA GLY A 101 -26.32 14.64 -6.79
C GLY A 101 -25.43 13.59 -7.48
N LYS A 102 -24.13 13.87 -7.66
CA LYS A 102 -23.14 12.93 -8.21
C LYS A 102 -22.13 12.51 -7.14
N LEU A 103 -21.66 11.28 -7.24
CA LEU A 103 -20.55 10.76 -6.44
C LEU A 103 -19.24 11.14 -7.12
N ARG A 104 -18.42 11.98 -6.46
CA ARG A 104 -17.08 12.35 -6.93
C ARG A 104 -16.02 11.49 -6.28
N PHE A 105 -15.27 10.74 -7.08
CA PHE A 105 -14.16 9.91 -6.62
C PHE A 105 -12.86 10.71 -6.51
N PHE A 106 -12.12 10.55 -5.40
CA PHE A 106 -10.78 11.10 -5.24
C PHE A 106 -9.72 10.00 -5.46
N GLY A 107 -8.81 10.25 -6.39
CA GLY A 107 -7.72 9.34 -6.72
C GLY A 107 -6.76 9.09 -5.55
N GLY A 108 -6.07 7.95 -5.60
CA GLY A 108 -5.11 7.56 -4.56
C GLY A 108 -3.90 8.50 -4.45
N ASP A 109 -3.59 9.20 -5.54
CA ASP A 109 -2.57 10.25 -5.60
C ASP A 109 -2.92 11.48 -4.75
N LEU A 110 -4.16 11.99 -4.85
CA LEU A 110 -4.64 13.11 -4.03
C LEU A 110 -4.73 12.73 -2.55
N LEU A 111 -5.21 11.50 -2.26
CA LEU A 111 -5.25 10.99 -0.89
C LEU A 111 -3.84 10.83 -0.30
N GLY A 112 -2.89 10.35 -1.11
CA GLY A 112 -1.48 10.28 -0.72
C GLY A 112 -0.91 11.63 -0.33
N MET A 113 -1.21 12.69 -1.09
CA MET A 113 -0.80 14.06 -0.73
C MET A 113 -1.35 14.49 0.62
N ILE A 114 -2.65 14.30 0.88
CA ILE A 114 -3.29 14.68 2.15
C ILE A 114 -2.64 13.95 3.33
N VAL A 115 -2.40 12.65 3.19
CA VAL A 115 -1.77 11.86 4.24
C VAL A 115 -0.30 12.26 4.45
N ALA A 116 0.46 12.48 3.38
CA ALA A 116 1.86 12.92 3.49
C ALA A 116 1.98 14.30 4.14
N GLU A 117 1.06 15.23 3.83
CA GLU A 117 0.97 16.53 4.48
C GLU A 117 0.63 16.39 5.97
N PHE A 118 -0.37 15.57 6.31
CA PHE A 118 -0.72 15.28 7.71
C PHE A 118 0.47 14.67 8.48
N LEU A 119 1.22 13.77 7.86
CA LEU A 119 2.40 13.15 8.45
C LEU A 119 3.61 14.09 8.50
N GLY A 120 3.54 15.27 7.87
CA GLY A 120 4.62 16.25 7.80
C GLY A 120 5.83 15.72 7.02
N ALA A 121 5.59 15.00 5.93
CA ALA A 121 6.64 14.38 5.12
C ALA A 121 7.67 15.41 4.66
N ASP A 122 8.96 15.10 4.82
CA ASP A 122 10.08 15.93 4.38
C ASP A 122 10.81 15.35 3.14
N ALA A 123 10.45 14.13 2.74
CA ALA A 123 10.74 13.59 1.43
C ALA A 123 9.57 12.74 0.96
N VAL A 124 9.25 12.90 -0.33
CA VAL A 124 8.16 12.19 -0.96
C VAL A 124 8.62 11.53 -2.25
N VAL A 125 8.39 10.22 -2.37
CA VAL A 125 8.79 9.43 -3.54
C VAL A 125 7.57 8.89 -4.23
N VAL A 126 7.34 9.32 -5.47
CA VAL A 126 6.16 8.94 -6.26
C VAL A 126 6.53 8.63 -7.71
N PRO A 127 5.79 7.75 -8.39
CA PRO A 127 5.99 7.50 -9.80
C PRO A 127 5.69 8.70 -10.69
N ILE A 128 6.18 8.64 -11.93
CA ILE A 128 5.88 9.61 -12.99
C ILE A 128 4.38 9.74 -13.30
N SER A 129 3.57 8.75 -12.93
CA SER A 129 2.12 8.75 -13.14
C SER A 129 1.34 9.49 -12.04
N THR A 130 2.00 9.99 -10.99
CA THR A 130 1.35 10.73 -9.92
C THR A 130 1.08 12.17 -10.34
N ASN A 131 -0.08 12.71 -9.94
CA ASN A 131 -0.51 14.07 -10.24
C ASN A 131 0.57 15.14 -9.94
N ASP A 132 0.66 16.15 -10.81
CA ASP A 132 1.61 17.27 -10.73
C ASP A 132 1.25 18.29 -9.63
N ALA A 133 0.06 18.19 -9.03
CA ALA A 133 -0.34 19.00 -7.89
C ALA A 133 0.61 18.84 -6.69
N ILE A 134 1.35 17.73 -6.60
CA ILE A 134 2.36 17.51 -5.57
C ILE A 134 3.54 18.48 -5.66
N ASP A 135 3.78 19.04 -6.83
CA ASP A 135 4.84 20.01 -7.07
C ASP A 135 4.39 21.43 -6.67
N ARG A 136 3.21 21.54 -6.02
CA ARG A 136 2.57 22.79 -5.56
C ARG A 136 2.15 22.68 -4.10
N GLY A 137 1.98 23.82 -3.44
CA GLY A 137 1.46 23.88 -2.07
C GLY A 137 2.48 23.45 -0.99
N PRO A 138 2.01 23.02 0.20
CA PRO A 138 2.87 22.75 1.36
C PRO A 138 3.91 21.65 1.13
N LEU A 139 3.61 20.67 0.27
CA LEU A 139 4.51 19.57 -0.06
C LEU A 139 5.51 19.90 -1.17
N ALA A 140 5.42 21.04 -1.86
CA ALA A 140 6.30 21.39 -2.99
C ALA A 140 7.82 21.18 -2.77
N PRO A 141 8.40 21.36 -1.56
CA PRO A 141 9.84 21.10 -1.36
C PRO A 141 10.20 19.63 -1.10
N ALA A 142 9.22 18.75 -0.85
CA ALA A 142 9.44 17.35 -0.46
C ALA A 142 9.67 16.35 -1.63
N PRO A 143 9.10 16.53 -2.85
CA PRO A 143 9.29 15.61 -3.94
C PRO A 143 10.75 15.29 -4.24
N GLN A 144 11.05 13.99 -4.25
CA GLN A 144 12.26 13.42 -4.80
C GLN A 144 12.09 13.19 -6.31
N PRO A 145 13.17 12.91 -7.08
CA PRO A 145 13.05 12.57 -8.49
C PRO A 145 12.02 11.47 -8.73
N LYS A 146 11.08 11.72 -9.66
CA LYS A 146 9.98 10.80 -9.96
C LYS A 146 10.52 9.43 -10.38
N THR A 147 9.86 8.37 -9.93
CA THR A 147 10.28 7.01 -10.21
C THR A 147 9.56 6.44 -11.44
N LYS A 148 10.01 5.27 -11.91
CA LYS A 148 9.16 4.40 -12.73
C LYS A 148 7.93 3.94 -11.93
N ILE A 149 6.89 3.48 -12.63
CA ILE A 149 5.68 2.94 -12.00
C ILE A 149 6.01 1.58 -11.36
N GLY A 150 5.47 1.33 -10.16
CA GLY A 150 5.73 0.13 -9.37
C GLY A 150 6.37 0.45 -8.01
N SER A 151 5.80 -0.13 -6.96
CA SER A 151 6.26 -0.01 -5.57
C SER A 151 7.74 -0.34 -5.35
N PRO A 152 8.38 -1.32 -6.04
CA PRO A 152 9.83 -1.53 -5.89
C PRO A 152 10.68 -0.30 -6.22
N TYR A 153 10.28 0.52 -7.20
CA TYR A 153 10.99 1.74 -7.54
C TYR A 153 10.73 2.86 -6.53
N VAL A 154 9.51 2.92 -6.00
CA VAL A 154 9.15 3.84 -4.91
C VAL A 154 9.96 3.52 -3.66
N ILE A 155 10.04 2.25 -3.26
CA ILE A 155 10.83 1.77 -2.13
C ILE A 155 12.30 2.13 -2.31
N ALA A 156 12.88 1.82 -3.48
CA ALA A 156 14.28 2.17 -3.75
C ALA A 156 14.54 3.69 -3.65
N GLY A 157 13.61 4.53 -4.12
CA GLY A 157 13.71 5.97 -3.97
C GLY A 157 13.56 6.43 -2.52
N MET A 158 12.68 5.80 -1.73
CA MET A 158 12.52 6.12 -0.31
C MET A 158 13.79 5.78 0.48
N GLN A 159 14.36 4.60 0.25
CA GLN A 159 15.64 4.19 0.85
C GLN A 159 16.76 5.18 0.50
N ALA A 160 16.81 5.66 -0.74
CA ALA A 160 17.77 6.69 -1.15
C ALA A 160 17.51 8.04 -0.44
N ALA A 161 16.26 8.42 -0.20
CA ALA A 161 15.92 9.63 0.55
C ALA A 161 16.31 9.50 2.03
N VAL A 162 16.05 8.36 2.67
CA VAL A 162 16.51 8.07 4.03
C VAL A 162 18.04 8.15 4.11
N ALA A 163 18.75 7.57 3.15
CA ALA A 163 20.21 7.64 3.08
C ALA A 163 20.76 9.08 2.92
N LYS A 164 19.97 10.00 2.37
CA LYS A 164 20.29 11.43 2.29
C LYS A 164 19.96 12.21 3.57
N GLY A 165 19.42 11.55 4.59
CA GLY A 165 19.14 12.14 5.90
C GLY A 165 17.72 12.68 6.10
N HIS A 166 16.80 12.42 5.16
CA HIS A 166 15.38 12.73 5.35
C HIS A 166 14.78 11.85 6.46
N ARG A 167 13.86 12.42 7.26
CA ARG A 167 13.37 11.78 8.50
C ARG A 167 11.92 11.37 8.45
N ARG A 168 11.11 11.97 7.56
CA ARG A 168 9.69 11.69 7.39
C ARG A 168 9.46 11.36 5.93
N VAL A 169 9.91 10.17 5.56
CA VAL A 169 9.90 9.70 4.17
C VAL A 169 8.61 8.95 3.89
N CYS A 170 7.86 9.42 2.90
CA CYS A 170 6.65 8.77 2.42
C CYS A 170 6.75 8.46 0.93
N GLY A 171 6.01 7.46 0.48
CA GLY A 171 5.84 7.19 -0.94
C GLY A 171 4.47 6.64 -1.24
N TRP A 172 3.97 6.89 -2.45
CA TRP A 172 2.69 6.34 -2.88
C TRP A 172 2.58 6.21 -4.39
N GLU A 173 1.61 5.40 -4.81
CA GLU A 173 1.23 5.24 -6.20
C GLU A 173 -0.18 5.83 -6.43
N ALA A 174 -0.48 6.21 -7.67
CA ALA A 174 -1.82 6.73 -8.05
C ALA A 174 -2.96 5.72 -7.80
N ASN A 175 -2.64 4.43 -7.67
CA ASN A 175 -3.60 3.39 -7.31
C ASN A 175 -4.09 3.45 -5.85
N GLY A 176 -3.46 4.29 -5.01
CA GLY A 176 -3.77 4.45 -3.59
C GLY A 176 -2.92 3.63 -2.64
N GLY A 177 -1.91 2.92 -3.13
CA GLY A 177 -0.89 2.30 -2.29
C GLY A 177 0.00 3.37 -1.66
N PHE A 178 0.16 3.36 -0.34
CA PHE A 178 0.97 4.29 0.45
C PHE A 178 1.97 3.53 1.31
N LEU A 179 3.14 4.12 1.49
CA LEU A 179 4.27 3.55 2.20
C LEU A 179 4.92 4.62 3.08
N THR A 180 5.40 4.20 4.24
CA THR A 180 6.24 5.02 5.12
C THR A 180 7.64 4.42 5.12
N GLY A 181 8.60 5.14 4.55
CA GLY A 181 10.01 4.71 4.46
C GLY A 181 10.82 4.98 5.72
N SER A 182 10.26 5.70 6.70
CA SER A 182 10.88 5.97 8.00
C SER A 182 9.84 5.95 9.11
N ASP A 183 10.32 5.84 10.35
CA ASP A 183 9.49 6.08 11.54
C ASP A 183 9.08 7.56 11.59
N ILE A 184 7.79 7.83 11.75
CA ILE A 184 7.23 9.19 11.78
C ILE A 184 6.72 9.48 13.18
N ASN A 185 7.31 10.48 13.83
CA ASN A 185 6.92 10.94 15.17
C ASN A 185 5.96 12.12 15.08
N ARG A 186 4.82 12.04 15.78
CA ARG A 186 3.85 13.14 15.92
C ARG A 186 3.10 12.99 17.24
N ASN A 187 2.97 14.08 18.01
CA ASN A 187 2.26 14.11 19.29
C ASN A 187 2.68 12.95 20.24
N ASP A 188 3.98 12.73 20.39
CA ASP A 188 4.57 11.65 21.20
C ASP A 188 4.20 10.21 20.78
N ARG A 189 3.67 10.05 19.55
CA ARG A 189 3.34 8.76 18.95
C ARG A 189 4.20 8.49 17.73
N ILE A 190 4.46 7.21 17.48
CA ILE A 190 5.32 6.76 16.39
C ILE A 190 4.52 5.92 15.41
N LEU A 191 4.48 6.34 14.15
CA LEU A 191 4.07 5.49 13.05
C LEU A 191 5.32 4.82 12.49
N THR A 192 5.52 3.55 12.82
CA THR A 192 6.73 2.83 12.41
C THR A 192 6.83 2.68 10.89
N ALA A 193 8.03 2.64 10.35
CA ALA A 193 8.27 2.39 8.93
C ALA A 193 7.59 1.09 8.49
N LEU A 194 7.02 1.11 7.29
CA LEU A 194 6.37 -0.02 6.66
C LEU A 194 6.46 0.19 5.15
N GLU A 195 7.56 -0.30 4.57
CA GLU A 195 7.82 -0.34 3.12
C GLU A 195 7.02 -1.47 2.45
N TYR A 196 5.77 -1.62 2.87
CA TYR A 196 4.80 -2.55 2.33
C TYR A 196 3.61 -1.73 1.84
N PRO A 197 3.25 -1.81 0.54
CA PRO A 197 2.10 -1.07 0.01
C PRO A 197 0.82 -1.43 0.76
N ASN A 198 0.34 -0.52 1.59
CA ASN A 198 -1.02 -0.55 2.14
C ASN A 198 -1.87 0.48 1.43
N SER A 199 -3.19 0.38 1.49
CA SER A 199 -3.99 1.44 0.91
C SER A 199 -3.95 2.69 1.81
N VAL A 200 -3.91 3.89 1.23
CA VAL A 200 -4.15 5.15 1.98
C VAL A 200 -5.45 5.08 2.79
N ILE A 201 -6.41 4.29 2.28
CA ILE A 201 -7.68 3.98 2.92
C ILE A 201 -7.47 3.23 4.24
N ASP A 202 -6.51 2.30 4.32
CA ASP A 202 -6.21 1.59 5.57
C ASP A 202 -5.61 2.53 6.62
N ILE A 203 -4.73 3.45 6.19
CA ILE A 203 -4.15 4.48 7.06
C ILE A 203 -5.28 5.35 7.66
N ALA A 204 -6.23 5.72 6.83
CA ALA A 204 -7.32 6.59 7.22
C ALA A 204 -8.39 5.82 8.03
N ILE A 205 -9.03 4.80 7.46
CA ILE A 205 -10.32 4.24 7.92
C ILE A 205 -10.18 3.16 9.00
N LEU A 206 -9.06 2.43 9.04
CA LEU A 206 -8.88 1.31 9.98
C LEU A 206 -8.92 1.77 11.45
N PRO A 207 -8.32 2.92 11.84
CA PRO A 207 -8.49 3.47 13.19
C PRO A 207 -9.94 3.77 13.58
N TYR A 208 -10.70 4.38 12.66
CA TYR A 208 -12.07 4.81 12.90
C TYR A 208 -13.02 3.62 13.13
N THR A 209 -12.98 2.62 12.25
CA THR A 209 -13.90 1.47 12.30
C THR A 209 -13.71 0.57 13.52
N LEU A 210 -12.49 0.44 14.04
CA LEU A 210 -12.18 -0.42 15.19
C LEU A 210 -12.49 0.24 16.53
N LYS A 211 -12.33 1.56 16.65
CA LYS A 211 -12.73 2.28 17.87
C LYS A 211 -14.26 2.31 18.03
N GLU A 212 -14.99 2.49 16.95
CA GLU A 212 -16.46 2.34 16.91
C GLU A 212 -16.92 0.95 17.38
N ARG A 213 -16.13 -0.11 17.16
CA ARG A 213 -16.45 -1.45 17.70
C ARG A 213 -16.19 -1.57 19.20
N LYS A 214 -15.15 -0.92 19.74
CA LYS A 214 -14.89 -0.88 21.19
C LYS A 214 -15.93 -0.06 21.96
N ASN A 215 -16.44 1.02 21.36
CA ASN A 215 -17.48 1.86 21.97
C ASN A 215 -18.90 1.27 21.85
N ARG A 216 -19.12 0.26 21.00
CA ARG A 216 -20.44 -0.38 20.77
C ARG A 216 -20.95 -1.29 21.90
N ASN A 217 -20.22 -1.43 23.01
CA ASN A 217 -20.73 -2.11 24.22
C ASN A 217 -21.61 -1.21 25.11
N SER A 218 -21.76 0.08 24.79
CA SER A 218 -22.84 0.90 25.35
C SER A 218 -24.07 0.81 24.45
N LYS A 219 -25.21 0.39 25.00
CA LYS A 219 -26.46 0.00 24.33
C LYS A 219 -27.19 1.08 23.51
N ASP A 220 -26.57 2.19 23.14
CA ASP A 220 -27.28 3.30 22.50
C ASP A 220 -26.66 3.79 21.19
N ARG A 221 -27.54 3.84 20.18
CA ARG A 221 -27.55 4.73 19.00
C ARG A 221 -26.73 4.33 17.77
N VAL A 222 -27.30 3.40 17.00
CA VAL A 222 -27.23 3.44 15.52
C VAL A 222 -28.44 4.23 15.02
N HIS A 223 -28.50 5.54 15.28
CA HIS A 223 -29.43 6.45 14.61
C HIS A 223 -28.85 7.87 14.70
N GLY A 224 -28.39 8.39 13.56
CA GLY A 224 -27.98 9.80 13.42
C GLY A 224 -26.67 9.99 12.65
N PHE A 225 -26.67 9.76 11.34
CA PHE A 225 -25.58 10.18 10.44
C PHE A 225 -26.08 10.77 9.13
N LEU A 226 -27.14 11.57 9.22
CA LEU A 226 -27.48 12.56 8.20
C LEU A 226 -27.76 13.87 8.94
N PRO A 227 -26.95 14.92 8.79
CA PRO A 227 -27.45 16.27 9.03
C PRO A 227 -28.55 16.50 7.99
N GLU A 228 -29.71 16.97 8.46
CA GLU A 228 -30.74 17.54 7.59
C GLU A 228 -30.10 18.62 6.71
N ILE A 229 -30.42 18.58 5.42
CA ILE A 229 -30.25 19.68 4.47
C ILE A 229 -31.58 20.44 4.44
#